data_AF-A0ABC8SYI6-F1
#
_entry.id   AF-A0ABC8SYI6-F1
#
_cell.length_a   1.000
_cell.length_b   1.000
_cell.length_c   1.000
_cell.angle_alpha   90.00
_cell.angle_beta   90.00
_cell.angle_gamma   90.00
#
_symmetry.space_group_name_H-M   'P 1'
#
loop_
_entity.id
_entity.type
_entity.pdbx_description
1 polymer ?
#
loop_
_entity_poly.entity_id
_entity_poly.type
_entity_poly.pdbx_seq_one_letter_code
_entity_poly.pdbx_strand_id
1 'polypeptide(L)'
;MMSIEDGHEGVPGLSQLDPIYSYIAVIVNVCPTEVSFASPALRARKFQLHPIQMVSSDNIVKNSTYDASSGCFTVPARTTSVFVEPRNI
;
A
#
# COMPACT_ATOMS: atom_id res chain seq x y z
N MET A 1 9.51 2.09 -5.06
CA MET A 1 8.22 2.26 -4.37
C MET A 1 7.60 3.54 -4.90
N MET A 2 6.31 3.52 -5.21
CA MET A 2 5.53 4.66 -5.66
C MET A 2 4.37 4.85 -4.69
N SER A 3 4.10 6.09 -4.29
CA SER A 3 2.95 6.45 -3.47
C SER A 3 2.08 7.46 -4.20
N ILE A 4 0.76 7.33 -4.01
CA ILE A 4 -0.25 8.23 -4.57
C ILE A 4 -1.16 8.59 -3.41
N GLU A 5 -1.12 9.85 -2.98
CA GLU A 5 -2.01 10.41 -1.97
C GLU A 5 -3.15 11.13 -2.66
N ASP A 6 -4.38 10.87 -2.21
CA ASP A 6 -5.56 11.53 -2.74
C ASP A 6 -5.98 12.71 -1.87
N GLY A 7 -6.72 13.65 -2.46
CA GLY A 7 -7.28 14.79 -1.75
C GLY A 7 -8.22 14.36 -0.62
N HIS A 8 -8.35 15.22 0.39
CA HIS A 8 -9.29 15.03 1.49
C HIS A 8 -10.32 16.16 1.49
N GLU A 9 -11.59 15.81 1.61
CA GLU A 9 -12.67 16.78 1.88
C GLU A 9 -12.26 17.72 3.02
N GLY A 10 -12.34 19.03 2.78
CA GLY A 10 -11.98 20.06 3.75
C GLY A 10 -10.49 20.41 3.85
N VAL A 11 -9.60 19.73 3.12
CA VAL A 11 -8.17 20.10 3.03
C VAL A 11 -7.91 20.88 1.74
N PRO A 12 -7.47 22.14 1.81
CA PRO A 12 -7.15 22.92 0.61
C PRO A 12 -5.98 22.31 -0.18
N GLY A 13 -6.04 22.36 -1.51
CA GLY A 13 -4.91 22.08 -2.39
C GLY A 13 -5.05 20.85 -3.30
N LEU A 14 -5.90 19.89 -2.96
CA LEU A 14 -6.19 18.71 -3.80
C LEU A 14 -7.67 18.32 -3.69
N SER A 15 -8.33 18.10 -4.84
CA SER A 15 -9.68 17.54 -4.87
C SER A 15 -9.64 16.05 -4.53
N GLN A 16 -10.65 15.56 -3.81
CA GLN A 16 -10.82 14.12 -3.60
C GLN A 16 -11.24 13.45 -4.92
N LEU A 17 -10.41 12.52 -5.42
CA LEU A 17 -10.63 11.84 -6.70
C LEU A 17 -11.18 10.42 -6.52
N ASP A 18 -10.71 9.69 -5.51
CA ASP A 18 -11.09 8.32 -5.21
C ASP A 18 -12.04 8.29 -4.00
N PRO A 19 -13.30 7.83 -4.16
CA PRO A 19 -14.26 7.77 -3.07
C PRO A 19 -14.00 6.63 -2.07
N ILE A 20 -13.12 5.67 -2.39
CA ILE A 20 -12.88 4.45 -1.62
C ILE A 20 -11.55 4.53 -0.86
N TYR A 21 -10.49 5.00 -1.52
CA TYR A 21 -9.14 4.99 -0.97
C TYR A 21 -8.57 6.41 -0.81
N SER A 22 -7.92 6.67 0.33
CA SER A 22 -7.22 7.94 0.59
C SER A 22 -5.76 7.90 0.13
N TYR A 23 -5.19 6.71 0.04
CA TYR A 23 -3.78 6.53 -0.24
C TYR A 23 -3.51 5.17 -0.88
N ILE A 24 -2.66 5.15 -1.90
CA ILE A 24 -2.18 3.93 -2.57
C ILE A 24 -0.65 3.89 -2.51
N ALA A 25 -0.09 2.74 -2.11
CA ALA A 25 1.33 2.46 -2.17
C ALA A 25 1.59 1.25 -3.07
N VAL A 26 2.44 1.43 -4.08
CA VAL A 26 2.81 0.39 -5.04
C VAL A 26 4.29 0.07 -4.87
N ILE A 27 4.58 -1.21 -4.62
CA ILE A 27 5.94 -1.72 -4.51
C ILE A 27 6.15 -2.77 -5.59
N VAL A 28 7.08 -2.49 -6.49
CA VAL A 28 7.55 -3.43 -7.52
C VAL A 28 8.87 -4.01 -7.03
N ASN A 29 8.86 -5.25 -6.54
CA ASN A 29 10.07 -5.97 -6.18
C ASN A 29 10.54 -6.83 -7.36
N VAL A 30 11.58 -6.37 -8.05
CA VAL A 30 12.20 -7.14 -9.15
C VAL A 30 13.27 -8.13 -8.67
N CYS A 31 13.67 -8.05 -7.40
CA CYS A 31 14.73 -8.89 -6.84
C CYS A 31 14.29 -10.36 -6.74
N PRO A 32 15.23 -11.31 -6.79
CA PRO A 32 14.94 -12.73 -6.59
C PRO A 32 14.70 -13.10 -5.12
N THR A 33 14.70 -12.12 -4.22
CA THR A 33 14.51 -12.28 -2.77
C THR A 33 13.39 -11.36 -2.28
N GLU A 34 12.83 -11.70 -1.12
CA GLU A 34 11.95 -10.80 -0.39
C GLU A 34 12.67 -9.48 -0.07
N VAL A 35 11.93 -8.38 -0.11
CA VAL A 35 12.41 -7.05 0.25
C VAL A 35 11.50 -6.46 1.31
N SER A 36 12.12 -5.87 2.34
CA SER A 36 11.45 -5.02 3.31
C SER A 36 11.78 -3.56 3.02
N PHE A 37 10.75 -2.72 2.87
CA PHE A 37 10.87 -1.30 2.62
C PHE A 37 10.20 -0.52 3.75
N ALA A 38 10.98 0.16 4.58
CA ALA A 38 10.47 0.99 5.66
C ALA A 38 10.45 2.47 5.28
N SER A 39 9.30 3.12 5.50
CA SER A 39 9.18 4.57 5.38
C SER A 39 8.58 5.15 6.67
N PRO A 40 9.37 5.89 7.46
CA PRO A 40 8.89 6.56 8.67
C PRO A 40 7.68 7.47 8.43
N ALA A 41 7.59 8.09 7.24
CA ALA A 41 6.48 8.96 6.86
C ALA A 41 5.16 8.21 6.67
N LEU A 42 5.21 6.88 6.53
CA LEU A 42 4.06 6.00 6.34
C LEU A 42 3.75 5.19 7.59
N ARG A 43 4.27 5.55 8.77
CA ARG A 43 3.85 4.96 10.05
C ARG A 43 2.43 5.35 10.41
N ALA A 44 1.79 4.52 11.24
CA ALA A 44 0.45 4.71 11.78
C ALA A 44 -0.68 4.86 10.73
N ARG A 45 -0.36 4.66 9.44
CA ARG A 45 -1.34 4.54 8.37
C ARG A 45 -2.03 3.17 8.44
N LYS A 46 -3.17 3.04 7.78
CA LYS A 46 -3.99 1.82 7.78
C LYS A 46 -3.92 1.09 6.44
N PHE A 47 -2.71 0.94 5.90
CA PHE A 47 -2.53 0.20 4.67
C PHE A 47 -2.92 -1.27 4.84
N GLN A 48 -3.63 -1.78 3.84
CA GLN A 48 -3.94 -3.19 3.68
C GLN A 48 -3.61 -3.61 2.24
N LEU A 49 -3.28 -4.88 2.03
CA LEU A 49 -3.10 -5.40 0.68
C LEU A 49 -4.41 -5.22 -0.11
N HIS A 50 -4.30 -4.79 -1.37
CA HIS A 50 -5.46 -4.52 -2.20
C HIS A 50 -6.36 -5.77 -2.28
N PRO A 51 -7.71 -5.66 -2.15
CA PRO A 51 -8.62 -6.80 -2.11
C PRO A 51 -8.45 -7.78 -3.29
N ILE A 52 -8.21 -7.26 -4.49
CA ILE A 52 -7.91 -8.08 -5.69
C ILE A 52 -6.68 -8.98 -5.48
N GLN A 53 -5.64 -8.48 -4.81
CA GLN A 53 -4.43 -9.29 -4.53
C GLN A 53 -4.66 -10.27 -3.38
N MET A 54 -5.49 -9.93 -2.39
CA MET A 54 -5.91 -10.86 -1.33
C MET A 54 -6.65 -12.09 -1.88
N VAL A 55 -7.48 -11.91 -2.92
CA VAL A 55 -8.23 -12.99 -3.59
C VAL A 55 -7.54 -13.52 -4.86
N SER A 56 -6.28 -13.16 -5.08
CA SER A 56 -5.53 -13.56 -6.29
C SER A 56 -5.35 -15.08 -6.41
N SER A 57 -5.23 -15.59 -7.63
CA SER A 57 -4.78 -16.97 -7.88
C SER A 57 -3.29 -17.15 -7.59
N ASP A 58 -2.51 -16.07 -7.65
CA ASP A 58 -1.10 -16.08 -7.22
C ASP A 58 -1.06 -16.08 -5.68
N ASN A 59 -0.54 -17.16 -5.09
CA ASN A 59 -0.41 -17.28 -3.65
C ASN A 59 0.80 -16.52 -3.09
N ILE A 60 1.78 -16.15 -3.93
CA ILE A 60 2.99 -15.46 -3.47
C ILE A 60 2.62 -14.05 -3.02
N VAL A 61 1.88 -13.29 -3.84
CA VAL A 61 1.50 -11.90 -3.53
C VAL A 61 0.65 -11.76 -2.25
N LYS A 62 -0.07 -12.81 -1.84
CA LYS A 62 -0.86 -12.80 -0.59
C LYS A 62 0.01 -12.70 0.66
N ASN A 63 1.29 -13.03 0.56
CA ASN A 63 2.25 -12.93 1.66
C ASN A 63 2.82 -11.51 1.82
N SER A 64 2.41 -10.55 0.99
CA SER A 64 2.83 -9.17 1.12
C SER A 64 2.15 -8.51 2.32
N THR A 65 2.94 -7.90 3.20
CA THR A 65 2.45 -7.35 4.47
C THR A 65 2.86 -5.89 4.65
N TYR A 66 2.15 -5.22 5.55
CA TYR A 66 2.48 -3.89 6.02
C TYR A 66 2.41 -3.86 7.55
N ASP A 67 3.45 -3.34 8.18
CA ASP A 67 3.51 -3.09 9.62
C ASP A 67 3.32 -1.60 9.92
N ALA A 68 2.18 -1.27 10.54
CA ALA A 68 1.82 0.12 10.86
C ALA A 68 2.75 0.77 11.88
N SER A 69 3.38 0.00 12.77
CA SER A 69 4.23 0.54 13.83
C SER A 69 5.53 1.12 13.27
N SER A 70 6.12 0.44 12.29
CA SER A 70 7.38 0.80 11.65
C SER A 70 7.20 1.53 10.32
N GLY A 71 6.02 1.40 9.68
CA GLY A 71 5.77 1.87 8.33
C GLY A 71 6.48 0.99 7.29
N CYS A 72 6.63 -0.30 7.58
CA CYS A 72 7.40 -1.24 6.78
C CYS A 72 6.49 -2.10 5.91
N PHE A 73 6.81 -2.17 4.62
CA PHE A 73 6.18 -3.03 3.64
C PHE A 73 7.11 -4.20 3.34
N THR A 74 6.62 -5.43 3.48
CA THR A 74 7.35 -6.64 3.11
C THR A 74 6.73 -7.20 1.85
N VAL A 75 7.56 -7.39 0.80
CA VAL A 75 7.11 -7.82 -0.52
C VAL A 75 7.97 -9.01 -0.99
N PRO A 76 7.35 -10.14 -1.36
CA PRO A 76 8.06 -11.32 -1.84
C PRO A 76 8.89 -11.06 -3.10
N ALA A 77 9.79 -12.00 -3.41
CA ALA A 77 10.59 -11.99 -4.62
C ALA A 77 9.74 -11.81 -5.89
N ARG A 78 10.23 -11.05 -6.87
CA ARG A 78 9.62 -10.88 -8.21
C ARG A 78 8.12 -10.54 -8.19
N THR A 79 7.70 -9.74 -7.22
CA THR A 79 6.27 -9.47 -6.96
C THR A 79 5.99 -7.98 -7.02
N THR A 80 4.85 -7.60 -7.61
CA THR A 80 4.26 -6.26 -7.46
C THR A 80 3.15 -6.33 -6.43
N SER A 81 3.25 -5.55 -5.36
CA SER A 81 2.23 -5.46 -4.31
C SER A 81 1.65 -4.06 -4.25
N VAL A 82 0.33 -3.98 -4.20
CA VAL A 82 -0.45 -2.76 -4.10
C VAL A 82 -1.13 -2.75 -2.74
N PHE A 83 -0.79 -1.74 -1.94
CA PHE A 83 -1.40 -1.50 -0.65
C PHE A 83 -2.29 -0.27 -0.74
N VAL A 84 -3.45 -0.33 -0.10
CA VAL A 84 -4.45 0.74 -0.08
C VAL A 84 -4.81 1.12 1.34
N GLU A 85 -5.02 2.40 1.60
CA GLU A 85 -5.64 2.90 2.81
C GLU A 85 -7.11 3.23 2.51
N PRO A 86 -8.07 2.47 3.07
CA PRO A 86 -9.47 2.80 2.97
C PRO A 86 -9.78 4.14 3.64
N ARG A 87 -10.67 4.92 3.05
CA ARG A 87 -11.22 6.10 3.72
C ARG A 87 -11.99 5.66 4.97
N ASN A 88 -11.79 6.34 6.08
CA ASN A 88 -12.74 6.23 7.19
C ASN A 88 -14.04 6.90 6.71
N ILE A 89 -15.11 6.11 6.60
CA ILE A 89 -16.46 6.59 6.31
C ILE A 89 -17.05 7.24 7.57
#